data_AF-A0A7C1YWT5-F1
#
_entry.id   AF-A0A7C1YWT5-F1
#
_cell.length_a   1.000
_cell.length_b   1.000
_cell.length_c   1.000
_cell.angle_alpha   90.00
_cell.angle_beta   90.00
_cell.angle_gamma   90.00
#
_symmetry.space_group_name_H-M   'P 1'
#
loop_
_entity.id
_entity.type
_entity.pdbx_description
1 polymer ?
#
loop_
_entity_poly.entity_id
_entity_poly.type
_entity_poly.pdbx_seq_one_letter_code
_entity_poly.pdbx_strand_id
1 'polypeptide(L)'
;MKKKGKHKFFSLSSQFGLPGVSYRIQLGTVNGKWTLILLKGRGVIASLTYKGSEFPNRNELINWIISSIGIPNFDSYHIKKTVETMVDQAINKNKQLNFENKQK
;
A
#
# COMPACT_ATOMS: atom_id res chain seq x y z
N MET A 1 -27.57 -2.96 -11.08
CA MET A 1 -26.22 -2.58 -10.60
C MET A 1 -25.42 -3.83 -10.26
N LYS A 2 -24.37 -4.16 -11.02
CA LYS A 2 -23.50 -5.32 -10.73
C LYS A 2 -22.76 -5.07 -9.41
N LYS A 3 -23.07 -5.84 -8.36
CA LYS A 3 -22.25 -5.92 -7.13
C LYS A 3 -20.88 -6.47 -7.55
N LYS A 4 -19.89 -5.61 -7.78
CA LYS A 4 -18.48 -6.03 -7.86
C LYS A 4 -18.20 -6.82 -6.58
N GLY A 5 -17.82 -8.09 -6.71
CA GLY A 5 -17.44 -8.91 -5.56
C GLY A 5 -16.44 -8.13 -4.71
N LYS A 6 -16.78 -7.88 -3.44
CA LYS A 6 -15.90 -7.19 -2.51
C LYS A 6 -14.71 -8.10 -2.23
N HIS A 7 -13.68 -8.02 -3.06
CA HIS A 7 -12.42 -8.67 -2.75
C HIS A 7 -11.86 -8.00 -1.49
N LYS A 8 -11.70 -8.80 -0.42
CA LYS A 8 -11.29 -8.32 0.89
C LYS A 8 -9.83 -7.88 0.82
N PHE A 9 -9.55 -6.64 1.23
CA PHE A 9 -8.19 -6.16 1.39
C PHE A 9 -7.54 -6.83 2.60
N PHE A 10 -6.42 -7.51 2.38
CA PHE A 10 -5.63 -8.11 3.44
C PHE A 10 -4.40 -7.23 3.72
N SER A 11 -4.37 -6.65 4.91
CA SER A 11 -3.32 -5.69 5.26
C SER A 11 -1.99 -6.35 5.59
N LEU A 12 -0.93 -5.92 4.90
CA LEU A 12 0.44 -6.37 5.14
C LEU A 12 1.29 -5.34 5.90
N SER A 13 0.91 -4.06 5.89
CA SER A 13 1.55 -3.00 6.68
C SER A 13 0.58 -2.36 7.68
N SER A 14 1.12 -1.59 8.62
CA SER A 14 0.35 -0.58 9.36
C SER A 14 -0.10 0.54 8.42
N GLN A 15 -1.01 1.40 8.88
CA GLN A 15 -1.31 2.66 8.21
C GLN A 15 -0.22 3.68 8.54
N PHE A 16 0.41 4.24 7.51
CA PHE A 16 1.43 5.26 7.66
C PHE A 16 0.88 6.62 7.26
N GLY A 17 0.98 7.60 8.15
CA GLY A 17 0.67 8.99 7.83
C GLY A 17 1.73 9.59 6.90
N LEU A 18 1.29 10.36 5.92
CA LEU A 18 2.18 11.11 5.05
C LEU A 18 2.45 12.49 5.66
N PRO A 19 3.71 12.89 5.81
CA PRO A 19 4.07 14.16 6.41
C PRO A 19 3.56 15.33 5.56
N GLY A 20 3.09 16.39 6.23
CA GLY A 20 2.57 17.60 5.59
C GLY A 20 1.14 17.46 5.02
N VAL A 21 0.51 16.29 5.11
CA VAL A 21 -0.84 16.07 4.58
C VAL A 21 -1.68 15.17 5.49
N SER A 22 -3.01 15.26 5.37
CA SER A 22 -3.95 14.42 6.14
C SER A 22 -4.11 12.98 5.60
N TYR A 23 -3.31 12.61 4.60
CA TYR A 23 -3.39 11.32 3.93
C TYR A 23 -2.60 10.25 4.66
N ARG A 24 -3.08 9.00 4.54
CA ARG A 24 -2.37 7.81 5.02
C ARG A 24 -2.24 6.81 3.90
N ILE A 25 -1.20 6.00 3.94
CA ILE A 25 -0.98 4.90 2.99
C ILE A 25 -0.91 3.57 3.73
N GLN A 26 -1.29 2.50 3.05
CA GLN A 26 -1.20 1.15 3.58
C GLN A 26 -1.02 0.15 2.43
N LEU A 27 -0.13 -0.81 2.62
CA LEU A 27 0.16 -1.85 1.65
C LEU A 27 -0.43 -3.18 2.10
N GLY A 28 -0.99 -3.92 1.15
CA GLY A 28 -1.63 -5.20 1.39
C GLY A 28 -1.80 -5.99 0.10
N THR A 29 -2.71 -6.96 0.15
CA THR A 29 -3.08 -7.75 -1.02
C THR A 29 -4.59 -7.81 -1.22
N VAL A 30 -4.99 -7.94 -2.48
CA VAL A 30 -6.36 -8.20 -2.90
C VAL A 30 -6.28 -9.37 -3.89
N ASN A 31 -6.91 -10.51 -3.56
CA ASN A 31 -6.81 -11.76 -4.34
C ASN A 31 -5.35 -12.17 -4.62
N GLY A 32 -4.47 -12.07 -3.62
CA GLY A 32 -3.06 -12.41 -3.77
C GLY A 32 -2.22 -11.42 -4.59
N LYS A 33 -2.81 -10.31 -5.08
CA LYS A 33 -2.09 -9.26 -5.79
C LYS A 33 -1.77 -8.11 -4.87
N TRP A 34 -0.54 -7.60 -4.95
CA TRP A 34 -0.13 -6.42 -4.20
C TRP A 34 -1.07 -5.25 -4.49
N THR A 35 -1.53 -4.60 -3.43
CA THR A 35 -2.46 -3.49 -3.50
C THR A 35 -2.03 -2.41 -2.51
N LEU A 36 -1.80 -1.22 -3.03
CA LEU A 36 -1.56 -0.01 -2.25
C LEU A 36 -2.88 0.75 -2.13
N ILE A 37 -3.20 1.21 -0.92
CA ILE A 37 -4.37 2.06 -0.67
C ILE A 37 -3.94 3.41 -0.10
N LEU A 38 -4.63 4.45 -0.54
CA LEU A 38 -4.56 5.81 -0.02
C LEU A 38 -5.84 6.08 0.79
N LEU A 39 -5.68 6.52 2.02
CA LEU A 39 -6.76 6.80 2.94
C LEU A 39 -6.80 8.29 3.31
N LYS A 40 -8.02 8.79 3.53
CA LYS A 40 -8.29 10.09 4.16
C LYS A 40 -9.31 9.89 5.28
N GLY A 41 -8.93 10.26 6.50
CA GLY A 41 -9.74 9.93 7.68
C GLY A 41 -9.91 8.41 7.83
N ARG A 42 -11.16 7.93 7.81
CA ARG A 42 -11.50 6.49 7.90
C ARG A 42 -11.79 5.83 6.55
N GLY A 43 -11.77 6.59 5.46
CA GLY A 43 -12.14 6.11 4.13
C GLY A 43 -10.94 5.85 3.22
N VAL A 44 -11.06 4.85 2.35
CA VAL A 44 -10.15 4.66 1.21
C VAL A 44 -10.59 5.60 0.09
N ILE A 45 -9.68 6.45 -0.37
CA ILE A 45 -9.96 7.44 -1.42
C ILE A 45 -9.35 7.05 -2.77
N ALA A 46 -8.29 6.25 -2.76
CA ALA A 46 -7.69 5.69 -3.96
C ALA A 46 -7.05 4.34 -3.65
N SER A 47 -6.95 3.49 -4.66
CA SER A 47 -6.28 2.19 -4.56
C SER A 47 -5.63 1.81 -5.88
N LEU A 48 -4.44 1.23 -5.80
CA LEU A 48 -3.71 0.66 -6.93
C LEU A 48 -3.43 -0.81 -6.66
N THR A 49 -4.02 -1.68 -7.48
CA THR A 49 -3.69 -3.11 -7.49
C THR A 49 -2.75 -3.39 -8.66
N TYR A 50 -1.58 -3.94 -8.33
CA TYR A 50 -0.56 -4.26 -9.30
C TYR A 50 -0.92 -5.53 -10.10
N LYS A 51 -0.48 -5.57 -11.36
CA LYS A 51 -0.63 -6.76 -12.20
C LYS A 51 0.49 -7.74 -11.83
N GLY A 52 0.12 -8.95 -11.40
CA GLY A 52 1.06 -10.00 -11.03
C GLY A 52 1.09 -10.27 -9.52
N SER A 53 1.85 -11.31 -9.15
CA SER A 53 2.12 -11.71 -7.75
C SER A 53 3.44 -11.17 -7.23
N GLU A 54 4.31 -10.68 -8.11
CA GLU A 54 5.61 -10.11 -7.75
C GLU A 54 5.45 -8.77 -7.04
N PHE A 55 6.39 -8.48 -6.14
CA PHE A 55 6.40 -7.21 -5.43
C PHE A 55 6.69 -6.06 -6.42
N PRO A 56 5.88 -4.99 -6.42
CA PRO A 56 6.02 -3.89 -7.38
C PRO A 56 7.29 -3.07 -7.15
N ASN A 57 7.74 -2.34 -8.17
CA ASN A 57 8.90 -1.48 -8.04
C ASN A 57 8.65 -0.37 -6.99
N ARG A 58 9.62 -0.14 -6.09
CA ARG A 58 9.50 0.86 -5.02
C ARG A 58 9.27 2.28 -5.56
N ASN A 59 9.90 2.64 -6.68
CA ASN A 59 9.71 3.95 -7.30
C ASN A 59 8.32 4.08 -7.92
N GLU A 60 7.72 3.00 -8.43
CA GLU A 60 6.34 3.03 -8.92
C GLU A 60 5.34 3.29 -7.80
N LEU A 61 5.52 2.68 -6.62
CA LEU A 61 4.72 2.96 -5.43
C LEU A 61 4.79 4.46 -5.06
N ILE A 62 6.00 5.01 -4.99
CA ILE A 62 6.23 6.41 -4.63
C ILE A 62 5.59 7.34 -5.67
N ASN A 63 5.82 7.11 -6.97
CA ASN A 63 5.27 7.92 -8.05
C ASN A 63 3.74 7.90 -8.06
N TRP A 64 3.13 6.75 -7.76
CA TRP A 64 1.67 6.66 -7.64
C TRP A 64 1.14 7.44 -6.43
N ILE A 65 1.82 7.39 -5.28
CA ILE A 65 1.44 8.16 -4.09
C ILE A 65 1.49 9.66 -4.37
N ILE A 66 2.60 10.12 -4.94
CA ILE A 66 2.81 11.53 -5.29
C ILE A 66 1.73 12.02 -6.26
N SER A 67 1.49 11.26 -7.34
CA SER A 67 0.48 11.61 -8.34
C SER A 67 -0.95 11.55 -7.80
N SER A 68 -1.24 10.65 -6.86
CA SER A 68 -2.58 10.52 -6.25
C SER A 68 -2.92 11.61 -5.25
N ILE A 69 -1.92 12.23 -4.62
CA ILE A 69 -2.12 13.30 -3.63
C ILE A 69 -2.34 14.65 -4.31
N GLY A 70 -1.70 14.88 -5.46
CA GLY A 70 -1.93 16.07 -6.30
C GLY A 70 -1.52 17.41 -5.66
N ILE A 71 -0.64 17.40 -4.65
CA ILE A 71 -0.17 18.62 -3.96
C ILE A 71 1.27 18.94 -4.41
N PRO A 72 1.59 20.18 -4.80
CA PRO A 72 2.90 20.52 -5.36
C PRO A 72 4.05 20.70 -4.34
N ASN A 73 3.78 20.91 -3.05
CA ASN A 73 4.80 21.18 -2.01
C ASN A 73 4.82 20.10 -0.91
N PHE A 74 5.10 18.85 -1.27
CA PHE A 74 5.27 17.77 -0.30
C PHE A 74 6.75 17.51 0.00
N ASP A 75 7.01 17.01 1.20
CA ASP A 75 8.36 16.59 1.59
C ASP A 75 8.70 15.22 0.99
N SER A 76 9.29 15.23 -0.20
CA SER A 76 9.67 14.02 -0.96
C SER A 76 10.56 13.08 -0.17
N TYR A 77 11.48 13.61 0.63
CA TYR A 77 12.43 12.80 1.40
C TYR A 77 11.70 12.01 2.49
N HIS A 78 10.87 12.69 3.28
CA HIS A 78 10.13 12.02 4.35
C HIS A 78 9.08 11.06 3.79
N ILE A 79 8.40 11.40 2.68
CA ILE A 79 7.48 10.48 2.01
C ILE A 79 8.20 9.21 1.56
N LYS A 80 9.38 9.34 0.93
CA LYS A 80 10.18 8.17 0.53
C LYS A 80 10.52 7.29 1.73
N LYS A 81 11.00 7.88 2.82
CA LYS A 81 11.33 7.14 4.06
C LYS A 81 10.12 6.43 4.67
N THR A 82 8.96 7.09 4.67
CA THR A 82 7.70 6.50 5.12
C THR A 82 7.30 5.32 4.24
N VAL A 83 7.41 5.45 2.92
CA VAL A 83 7.12 4.38 1.97
C VAL A 83 8.07 3.20 2.14
N GLU A 84 9.38 3.45 2.30
CA GLU A 84 10.37 2.39 2.54
C GLU A 84 10.04 1.58 3.80
N THR A 85 9.74 2.26 4.91
CA THR A 85 9.35 1.61 6.17
C THR A 85 8.08 0.77 6.00
N MET A 86 7.07 1.30 5.30
CA MET A 86 5.82 0.58 5.00
C MET A 86 6.09 -0.68 4.16
N VAL A 87 6.94 -0.55 3.14
CA VAL A 87 7.32 -1.65 2.24
C VAL A 87 8.04 -2.75 2.99
N ASP A 88 9.03 -2.40 3.83
CA ASP A 88 9.79 -3.39 4.59
C ASP A 88 8.89 -4.14 5.58
N GLN A 89 7.95 -3.45 6.24
CA GLN A 89 6.96 -4.10 7.10
C GLN A 89 6.09 -5.09 6.30
N ALA A 90 5.61 -4.68 5.13
CA ALA A 90 4.73 -5.51 4.30
C ALA A 90 5.45 -6.74 3.73
N ILE A 91 6.69 -6.58 3.27
CA ILE A 91 7.52 -7.68 2.77
C ILE A 91 7.80 -8.68 3.88
N ASN A 92 8.20 -8.21 5.06
CA ASN A 92 8.51 -9.08 6.20
C ASN A 92 7.28 -9.86 6.65
N LYS A 93 6.12 -9.21 6.74
CA LYS A 93 4.87 -9.90 7.08
C LYS A 93 4.45 -10.91 6.02
N ASN A 94 4.58 -10.57 4.73
CA ASN A 94 4.28 -11.51 3.64
C ASN A 94 5.20 -12.73 3.64
N LYS A 95 6.49 -12.53 3.93
CA LYS A 95 7.45 -13.63 4.11
C LYS A 95 7.03 -14.55 5.25
N GLN A 96 6.75 -13.99 6.43
CA GLN A 96 6.31 -14.76 7.61
C GLN A 96 5.08 -15.64 7.29
N LEU A 97 4.05 -15.05 6.69
CA LEU A 97 2.84 -15.79 6.30
C LEU A 97 3.14 -16.91 5.30
N ASN A 98 4.04 -16.68 4.34
CA ASN A 98 4.43 -17.71 3.38
C ASN A 98 5.26 -18.84 4.01
N PHE A 99 6.04 -18.55 5.06
CA PHE A 99 6.74 -19.58 5.81
C PHE A 99 5.79 -20.44 6.64
N GLU A 100 4.83 -19.83 7.34
CA GLU A 100 3.82 -20.54 8.13
C GLU A 100 2.95 -21.46 7.27
N ASN A 101 2.56 -21.01 6.07
CA ASN A 101 1.76 -21.80 5.14
C ASN A 101 2.52 -22.99 4.53
N LYS A 102 3.86 -23.00 4.56
CA LYS A 102 4.68 -24.12 4.07
C LYS A 102 4.95 -25.19 5.12
N GLN A 103 4.70 -24.89 6.40
CA GLN A 103 4.89 -25.81 7.52
C GLN A 103 3.59 -26.54 7.93
N LYS A 104 2.45 -26.16 7.34
CA LYS A 104 1.17 -26.85 7.44
C LYS A 104 0.96 -27.76 6.23
#